data_AF-A0A4U1EW20-F1
#
_entry.id   AF-A0A4U1EW20-F1
#
_cell.length_a   1.000
_cell.length_b   1.000
_cell.length_c   1.000
_cell.angle_alpha   90.00
_cell.angle_beta   90.00
_cell.angle_gamma   90.00
#
_symmetry.space_group_name_H-M   'P 1'
#
loop_
_entity.id
_entity.type
_entity.pdbx_description
1 polymer ?
#
loop_
_entity_poly.entity_id
_entity_poly.type
_entity_poly.pdbx_seq_one_letter_code
_entity_poly.pdbx_strand_id
1 'polypeptide(L)'
;GGKIPVRWTAPEAIAYRKFTSASDVWSYGIVMWEVMSFGERPYWDMSNQDVINAIEQDYRLPPPMDCPAALHQLMLDCWQKDRNSRPRFAEIVNTLDKMIRNPASLKTVATITAVPSQPLLDRSIPDFTAFTTVDDWLSAIKMVQYRDSFLTAGFTSLQLVTQMTSE
;
A
#
# COMPACT_ATOMS: atom_id res chain seq x y z
N GLY A 1 22.46 3.92 22.33
CA GLY A 1 22.34 3.74 20.87
C GLY A 1 20.90 4.02 20.47
N GLY A 2 20.68 4.83 19.42
CA GLY A 2 19.34 5.31 19.03
C GLY A 2 18.35 4.22 18.61
N LYS A 3 17.06 4.53 18.66
CA LYS A 3 15.97 3.67 18.18
C LYS A 3 16.07 3.50 16.65
N ILE A 4 15.92 2.27 16.16
CA ILE A 4 15.94 1.95 14.71
C ILE A 4 14.61 2.41 14.08
N PRO A 5 14.63 3.09 12.91
CA PRO A 5 13.43 3.45 12.17
C PRO A 5 12.85 2.23 11.43
N VAL A 6 12.08 1.42 12.15
CA VAL A 6 11.56 0.10 11.69
C VAL A 6 10.98 0.12 10.27
N ARG A 7 10.16 1.12 9.92
CA ARG A 7 9.46 1.20 8.62
C ARG A 7 10.36 1.34 7.39
N TRP A 8 11.57 1.86 7.57
CA TRP A 8 12.57 2.00 6.50
C TRP A 8 13.63 0.90 6.55
N THR A 9 13.71 0.15 7.63
CA THR A 9 14.84 -0.75 7.88
C THR A 9 14.57 -2.13 7.31
N ALA A 10 15.54 -2.67 6.56
CA ALA A 10 15.47 -4.03 6.03
C ALA A 10 15.31 -5.10 7.13
N PRO A 11 14.63 -6.22 6.86
CA PRO A 11 14.33 -7.25 7.87
C PRO A 11 15.60 -7.81 8.53
N GLU A 12 16.67 -8.02 7.77
CA GLU A 12 17.95 -8.51 8.32
C GLU A 12 18.66 -7.49 9.22
N ALA A 13 18.45 -6.19 8.96
CA ALA A 13 19.00 -5.10 9.75
C ALA A 13 18.21 -4.90 11.06
N ILE A 14 16.89 -5.17 11.05
CA ILE A 14 16.06 -5.22 12.26
C ILE A 14 16.44 -6.42 13.13
N ALA A 15 16.41 -7.63 12.55
CA ALA A 15 16.58 -8.87 13.30
C ALA A 15 18.02 -9.11 13.79
N TYR A 16 19.00 -8.84 12.93
CA TYR A 16 20.39 -9.23 13.19
C TYR A 16 21.37 -8.05 13.21
N ARG A 17 20.86 -6.80 13.20
CA ARG A 17 21.69 -5.58 13.14
C ARG A 17 22.67 -5.57 11.95
N LYS A 18 22.32 -6.25 10.86
CA LYS A 18 23.18 -6.39 9.67
C LYS A 18 22.94 -5.27 8.66
N PHE A 19 23.63 -4.16 8.85
CA PHE A 19 23.58 -3.01 7.95
C PHE A 19 24.60 -3.15 6.81
N THR A 20 24.13 -3.03 5.58
CA THR A 20 24.93 -3.12 4.35
C THR A 20 24.32 -2.25 3.26
N SER A 21 25.02 -2.04 2.13
CA SER A 21 24.41 -1.34 1.00
C SER A 21 23.12 -1.99 0.50
N ALA A 22 22.95 -3.30 0.67
CA ALA A 22 21.70 -3.98 0.32
C ALA A 22 20.54 -3.67 1.30
N SER A 23 20.82 -3.36 2.56
CA SER A 23 19.80 -2.83 3.47
C SER A 23 19.46 -1.37 3.17
N ASP A 24 20.42 -0.60 2.64
CA ASP A 24 20.16 0.76 2.17
C ASP A 24 19.28 0.76 0.91
N VAL A 25 19.43 -0.23 0.03
CA VAL A 25 18.55 -0.45 -1.13
C VAL A 25 17.10 -0.69 -0.69
N TRP A 26 16.88 -1.46 0.38
CA TRP A 26 15.53 -1.62 0.95
C TRP A 26 14.94 -0.27 1.37
N SER A 27 15.71 0.50 2.14
CA SER A 27 15.32 1.85 2.58
C SER A 27 15.00 2.75 1.38
N TYR A 28 15.79 2.66 0.31
CA TYR A 28 15.56 3.41 -0.92
C TYR A 28 14.24 3.02 -1.59
N GLY A 29 13.86 1.73 -1.61
CA GLY A 29 12.54 1.30 -2.08
C GLY A 29 11.40 1.96 -1.30
N ILE A 30 11.54 2.11 0.03
CA ILE A 30 10.57 2.84 0.86
C ILE A 30 10.53 4.33 0.49
N VAL A 31 11.69 4.96 0.29
CA VAL A 31 11.76 6.37 -0.17
C VAL A 31 11.11 6.56 -1.53
N MET A 32 11.31 5.63 -2.48
CA MET A 32 10.63 5.67 -3.77
C MET A 32 9.10 5.63 -3.57
N TRP A 33 8.61 4.75 -2.69
CA TRP A 33 7.19 4.67 -2.37
C TRP A 33 6.66 5.98 -1.79
N GLU A 34 7.37 6.59 -0.83
CA GLU A 34 7.00 7.89 -0.25
C GLU A 34 6.95 9.01 -1.30
N VAL A 35 7.93 9.08 -2.21
CA VAL A 35 7.93 10.08 -3.28
C VAL A 35 6.71 9.91 -4.18
N MET A 36 6.40 8.67 -4.53
CA MET A 36 5.26 8.36 -5.41
C MET A 36 3.90 8.50 -4.72
N SER A 37 3.84 8.44 -3.38
CA SER A 37 2.64 8.70 -2.59
C SER A 37 2.57 10.14 -2.07
N PHE A 38 3.42 11.05 -2.55
CA PHE A 38 3.46 12.44 -2.09
C PHE A 38 3.68 12.61 -0.58
N GLY A 39 4.46 11.70 0.03
CA GLY A 39 4.86 11.76 1.42
C GLY A 39 3.92 11.05 2.39
N GLU A 40 3.10 10.10 1.92
CA GLU A 40 2.36 9.23 2.85
C GLU A 40 3.31 8.48 3.79
N ARG A 41 2.83 8.21 5.00
CA ARG A 41 3.58 7.44 5.99
C ARG A 41 3.64 5.97 5.57
N PRO A 42 4.84 5.37 5.40
CA PRO A 42 4.95 3.95 5.07
C PRO A 42 4.24 3.07 6.09
N TYR A 43 3.44 2.12 5.60
CA TYR A 43 2.60 1.23 6.40
C TYR A 43 1.58 1.95 7.32
N TRP A 44 1.30 3.23 7.03
CA TRP A 44 0.29 4.05 7.72
C TRP A 44 0.33 3.93 9.26
N ASP A 45 -0.79 3.53 9.84
CA ASP A 45 -1.01 3.41 11.29
C ASP A 45 -0.64 2.05 11.87
N MET A 46 -0.09 1.13 11.07
CA MET A 46 0.37 -0.16 11.58
C MET A 46 1.39 0.05 12.70
N SER A 47 1.31 -0.73 13.77
CA SER A 47 2.31 -0.68 14.83
C SER A 47 3.67 -1.17 14.31
N ASN A 48 4.76 -0.84 15.00
CA ASN A 48 6.09 -1.35 14.59
C ASN A 48 6.12 -2.90 14.57
N GLN A 49 5.39 -3.54 15.48
CA GLN A 49 5.31 -4.99 15.54
C GLN A 49 4.55 -5.56 14.34
N ASP A 50 3.43 -4.93 13.97
CA ASP A 50 2.63 -5.37 12.81
C ASP A 50 3.40 -5.19 11.50
N VAL A 51 4.17 -4.10 11.37
CA VAL A 51 5.03 -3.87 10.20
C VAL A 51 6.07 -4.98 10.06
N ILE A 52 6.73 -5.37 11.15
CA ILE A 52 7.71 -6.47 11.14
C ILE A 52 7.03 -7.77 10.72
N ASN A 53 5.90 -8.11 11.35
CA ASN A 53 5.15 -9.34 11.06
C ASN A 53 4.67 -9.39 9.59
N ALA A 54 4.19 -8.27 9.06
CA ALA A 54 3.72 -8.19 7.68
C ALA A 54 4.87 -8.40 6.69
N ILE A 55 6.02 -7.74 6.90
CA ILE A 55 7.20 -7.92 6.06
C ILE A 55 7.68 -9.38 6.06
N GLU A 56 7.68 -10.03 7.23
CA GLU A 56 8.06 -11.44 7.37
C GLU A 56 7.11 -12.39 6.63
N GLN A 57 5.82 -12.06 6.58
CA GLN A 57 4.76 -12.74 5.83
C GLN A 57 4.71 -12.35 4.35
N ASP A 58 5.78 -11.74 3.84
CA ASP A 58 5.95 -11.31 2.46
C ASP A 58 4.93 -10.26 1.98
N TYR A 59 4.27 -9.56 2.90
CA TYR A 59 3.52 -8.35 2.58
C TYR A 59 4.47 -7.22 2.17
N ARG A 60 4.07 -6.46 1.16
CA ARG A 60 4.77 -5.27 0.65
C ARG A 60 3.77 -4.15 0.44
N LEU A 61 4.25 -2.91 0.45
CA LEU A 61 3.39 -1.76 0.21
C LEU A 61 2.77 -1.84 -1.20
N PRO A 62 1.46 -1.56 -1.33
CA PRO A 62 0.79 -1.55 -2.62
C PRO A 62 1.30 -0.38 -3.48
N PRO A 63 1.07 -0.41 -4.80
CA PRO A 63 1.40 0.72 -5.64
C PRO A 63 0.62 1.97 -5.20
N PRO A 64 1.28 3.14 -5.08
CA PRO A 64 0.58 4.41 -4.89
C PRO A 64 -0.38 4.73 -6.06
N MET A 65 -1.29 5.68 -5.83
CA MET A 65 -2.20 6.18 -6.88
C MET A 65 -1.40 6.67 -8.09
N ASP A 66 -1.85 6.28 -9.29
CA ASP A 66 -1.22 6.62 -10.57
C ASP A 66 0.27 6.23 -10.70
N CYS A 67 0.75 5.32 -9.84
CA CYS A 67 2.14 4.87 -9.88
C CYS A 67 2.40 4.04 -11.15
N PRO A 68 3.41 4.39 -11.97
CA PRO A 68 3.83 3.57 -13.10
C PRO A 68 4.23 2.16 -12.65
N ALA A 69 3.72 1.14 -13.36
CA ALA A 69 4.00 -0.28 -13.08
C ALA A 69 5.50 -0.58 -13.00
N ALA A 70 6.29 0.05 -13.85
CA ALA A 70 7.74 -0.14 -13.88
C ALA A 70 8.44 0.42 -12.63
N LEU A 71 7.93 1.50 -12.04
CA LEU A 71 8.46 2.06 -10.79
C LEU A 71 8.07 1.20 -9.59
N HIS A 72 6.80 0.76 -9.52
CA HIS A 72 6.37 -0.15 -8.45
C HIS A 72 7.15 -1.48 -8.49
N GLN A 73 7.38 -2.04 -9.68
CA GLN A 73 8.21 -3.23 -9.83
C GLN A 73 9.63 -3.01 -9.28
N LEU A 74 10.25 -1.87 -9.59
CA LEU A 74 11.58 -1.54 -9.05
C LEU A 74 11.57 -1.42 -7.51
N MET A 75 10.47 -0.92 -6.91
CA MET A 75 10.30 -0.94 -5.45
C MET A 75 10.24 -2.38 -4.91
N LEU A 76 9.47 -3.26 -5.56
CA LEU A 76 9.38 -4.68 -5.19
C LEU A 76 10.73 -5.40 -5.29
N ASP A 77 11.53 -5.06 -6.30
CA ASP A 77 12.90 -5.59 -6.47
C ASP A 77 13.82 -5.11 -5.34
N CYS A 78 13.65 -3.88 -4.87
CA CYS A 78 14.36 -3.37 -3.69
C CYS A 78 13.92 -4.07 -2.39
N TRP A 79 12.68 -4.59 -2.33
CA TRP A 79 12.11 -5.28 -1.17
C TRP A 79 12.16 -6.80 -1.27
N GLN A 80 13.07 -7.35 -2.08
CA GLN A 80 13.36 -8.79 -2.07
C GLN A 80 13.83 -9.24 -0.69
N LYS A 81 13.30 -10.38 -0.24
CA LYS A 81 13.62 -10.98 1.06
C LYS A 81 15.08 -11.37 1.14
N ASP A 82 15.58 -12.05 0.11
CA ASP A 82 17.02 -12.27 -0.05
C ASP A 82 17.70 -10.97 -0.49
N ARG A 83 18.58 -10.46 0.37
CA ARG A 83 19.35 -9.24 0.12
C ARG A 83 20.25 -9.32 -1.12
N ASN A 84 20.67 -10.51 -1.53
CA ASN A 84 21.52 -10.67 -2.71
C ASN A 84 20.71 -10.61 -4.01
N SER A 85 19.39 -10.77 -3.93
CA SER A 85 18.46 -10.63 -5.05
C SER A 85 18.02 -9.19 -5.27
N ARG A 86 18.37 -8.26 -4.37
CA ARG A 86 18.08 -6.82 -4.51
C ARG A 86 19.05 -6.19 -5.52
N PRO A 87 18.59 -5.24 -6.34
CA PRO A 87 19.47 -4.53 -7.28
C PRO A 87 20.48 -3.68 -6.51
N ARG A 88 21.67 -3.52 -7.09
CA ARG A 88 22.66 -2.55 -6.59
C ARG A 88 22.22 -1.14 -7.00
N PHE A 89 22.65 -0.12 -6.25
CA PHE A 89 22.35 1.28 -6.61
C PHE A 89 22.73 1.65 -8.04
N ALA A 90 23.85 1.14 -8.58
CA ALA A 90 24.22 1.36 -9.98
C ALA A 90 23.17 0.80 -10.97
N GLU A 91 22.57 -0.34 -10.66
CA GLU A 91 21.51 -0.97 -11.47
C GLU A 91 20.20 -0.19 -11.36
N ILE A 92 19.88 0.31 -10.16
CA ILE A 92 18.73 1.21 -9.92
C ILE A 92 18.87 2.48 -10.76
N VAL A 93 20.02 3.16 -10.69
CA VAL A 93 20.29 4.37 -11.50
C VAL A 93 20.12 4.06 -12.98
N ASN A 94 20.76 3.00 -13.49
CA ASN A 94 20.64 2.59 -14.89
C ASN A 94 19.19 2.32 -15.32
N THR A 95 18.39 1.76 -14.42
CA THR A 95 16.98 1.44 -14.66
C THR A 95 16.13 2.72 -14.74
N LEU A 96 16.28 3.62 -13.77
CA LEU A 96 15.60 4.91 -13.77
C LEU A 96 15.99 5.77 -14.99
N ASP A 97 17.29 5.77 -15.32
CA ASP A 97 17.81 6.46 -16.49
C ASP A 97 17.16 6.01 -17.81
N LYS A 98 16.93 4.70 -17.96
CA LYS A 98 16.23 4.14 -19.13
C LYS A 98 14.78 4.60 -19.17
N MET A 99 14.11 4.68 -18.02
CA MET A 99 12.73 5.17 -17.93
C MET A 99 12.64 6.66 -18.28
N ILE A 100 13.57 7.48 -17.79
CA ILE A 100 13.63 8.91 -18.10
C ILE A 100 13.89 9.16 -19.59
N ARG A 101 14.80 8.38 -20.21
CA ARG A 101 15.09 8.46 -21.65
C ARG A 101 13.96 7.93 -22.53
N ASN A 102 13.07 7.10 -21.99
CA ASN A 102 11.87 6.61 -22.68
C ASN A 102 10.62 6.77 -21.81
N PRO A 103 10.05 7.98 -21.70
CA PRO A 103 8.89 8.26 -20.85
C PRO A 103 7.65 7.43 -21.21
N ALA A 104 7.55 6.90 -22.43
CA ALA A 104 6.46 6.02 -22.82
C ALA A 104 6.37 4.75 -21.94
N SER A 105 7.50 4.31 -21.37
CA SER A 105 7.56 3.17 -20.43
C SER A 105 6.81 3.43 -19.12
N LEU A 106 6.56 4.70 -18.76
CA LEU A 106 5.89 5.10 -17.53
C LEU A 106 4.36 5.24 -17.68
N LYS A 107 3.81 5.04 -18.89
CA LYS A 107 2.38 5.22 -19.16
C LYS A 107 1.49 4.12 -18.59
N THR A 108 2.05 2.94 -18.35
CA THR A 108 1.29 1.82 -17.79
C THR A 108 1.25 1.95 -16.28
N VAL A 109 0.07 2.16 -15.71
CA VAL A 109 -0.15 2.29 -14.26
C VAL A 109 -0.22 0.90 -13.62
N ALA A 110 0.36 0.76 -12.43
CA ALA A 110 0.26 -0.45 -11.64
C ALA A 110 -1.19 -0.68 -11.18
N THR A 111 -1.73 -1.86 -11.43
CA THR A 111 -3.03 -2.25 -10.87
C THR A 111 -2.83 -2.84 -9.48
N ILE A 112 -3.73 -2.53 -8.54
CA ILE A 112 -3.81 -3.25 -7.27
C ILE A 112 -4.27 -4.68 -7.61
N THR A 113 -3.34 -5.62 -7.73
CA THR A 113 -3.71 -7.03 -7.69
C THR A 113 -4.26 -7.29 -6.29
N ALA A 114 -5.53 -7.66 -6.19
CA ALA A 114 -6.14 -8.13 -4.95
C ALA A 114 -5.24 -9.24 -4.37
N VAL A 115 -4.46 -8.90 -3.35
CA VAL A 115 -3.66 -9.88 -2.61
C VAL A 115 -4.66 -10.86 -2.00
N PRO A 116 -4.47 -12.18 -2.11
CA PRO A 116 -5.33 -13.14 -1.43
C PRO A 116 -5.29 -12.79 0.06
N SER A 117 -6.46 -12.40 0.57
CA SER A 117 -6.78 -11.98 1.93
C SER A 117 -5.81 -12.54 2.97
N GLN A 118 -4.80 -11.73 3.34
CA GLN A 118 -4.03 -11.96 4.55
C GLN A 118 -4.86 -11.39 5.72
N PRO A 119 -5.27 -12.21 6.70
CA PRO A 119 -6.21 -11.81 7.75
C PRO A 119 -5.72 -10.69 8.66
N LEU A 120 -4.43 -10.32 8.62
CA LEU A 120 -3.87 -9.20 9.37
C LEU A 120 -4.18 -7.83 8.77
N LEU A 121 -4.65 -7.78 7.52
CA LEU A 121 -5.01 -6.55 6.80
C LEU A 121 -6.52 -6.40 6.61
N ASP A 122 -7.33 -7.20 7.32
CA ASP A 122 -8.78 -7.07 7.34
C ASP A 122 -9.23 -5.86 8.18
N ARG A 123 -8.75 -4.68 7.80
CA ARG A 123 -9.59 -3.49 7.79
C ARG A 123 -10.18 -3.45 6.38
N SER A 124 -11.11 -4.35 6.11
CA SER A 124 -11.96 -4.35 4.93
C SER A 124 -12.38 -2.92 4.60
N ILE A 125 -11.78 -2.34 3.57
CA ILE A 125 -12.49 -1.36 2.76
C ILE A 125 -13.65 -2.19 2.21
N PRO A 126 -14.89 -1.91 2.63
CA PRO A 126 -16.02 -2.69 2.18
C PRO A 126 -16.04 -2.58 0.65
N ASP A 127 -16.01 -3.69 -0.07
CA ASP A 127 -16.20 -3.65 -1.52
C ASP A 127 -17.60 -3.07 -1.78
N PHE A 128 -17.67 -1.79 -2.12
CA PHE A 128 -18.93 -1.06 -2.24
C PHE A 128 -19.83 -1.63 -3.34
N THR A 129 -19.31 -2.49 -4.21
CA THR A 129 -20.08 -3.22 -5.23
C THR A 129 -20.73 -4.51 -4.71
N ALA A 130 -20.32 -4.99 -3.53
CA ALA A 130 -20.83 -6.22 -2.92
C ALA A 130 -22.06 -6.01 -2.02
N PHE A 131 -22.37 -4.77 -1.64
CA PHE A 131 -23.55 -4.48 -0.82
C PHE A 131 -24.78 -4.39 -1.70
N THR A 132 -25.79 -5.20 -1.37
CA THR A 132 -27.08 -5.18 -2.08
C THR A 132 -28.11 -4.31 -1.36
N THR A 133 -27.90 -4.01 -0.07
CA THR A 133 -28.81 -3.22 0.76
C THR A 133 -28.11 -2.07 1.48
N VAL A 134 -28.90 -1.05 1.82
CA VAL A 134 -28.44 0.09 2.64
C VAL A 134 -28.07 -0.36 4.06
N ASP A 135 -28.69 -1.43 4.56
CA ASP A 135 -28.42 -1.99 5.89
C ASP A 135 -27.03 -2.64 5.97
N ASP A 136 -26.67 -3.42 4.94
CA ASP A 136 -25.35 -4.06 4.85
C ASP A 136 -24.24 -3.00 4.74
N TRP A 137 -24.48 -1.96 3.93
CA TRP A 137 -23.56 -0.85 3.78
C TRP A 137 -23.38 -0.05 5.08
N LEU A 138 -24.48 0.34 5.75
CA LEU A 138 -24.42 1.04 7.03
C LEU A 138 -23.76 0.19 8.11
N SER A 139 -23.97 -1.13 8.10
CA SER A 139 -23.29 -2.05 9.02
C SER A 139 -21.79 -2.09 8.77
N ALA A 140 -21.36 -2.10 7.50
CA ALA A 140 -19.95 -2.15 7.11
C ALA A 140 -19.16 -0.88 7.52
N ILE A 141 -19.78 0.30 7.44
CA ILE A 141 -19.16 1.57 7.88
C ILE A 141 -19.46 1.91 9.35
N LYS A 142 -20.07 0.99 10.11
CA LYS A 142 -20.46 1.16 11.52
C LYS A 142 -21.42 2.34 11.77
N MET A 143 -22.37 2.54 10.88
CA MET A 143 -23.42 3.57 10.93
C MET A 143 -24.84 2.98 10.93
N VAL A 144 -25.03 1.71 11.31
CA VAL A 144 -26.34 1.03 11.32
C VAL A 144 -27.44 1.77 12.10
N GLN A 145 -27.06 2.58 13.11
CA GLN A 145 -27.99 3.40 13.88
C GLN A 145 -28.77 4.43 13.05
N TYR A 146 -28.30 4.78 11.84
CA TYR A 146 -28.97 5.71 10.93
C TYR A 146 -29.89 5.02 9.92
N ARG A 147 -30.04 3.69 9.98
CA ARG A 147 -30.86 2.91 9.04
C ARG A 147 -32.26 3.49 8.86
N ASP A 148 -32.96 3.74 9.96
CA ASP A 148 -34.34 4.23 9.90
C ASP A 148 -34.43 5.64 9.31
N SER A 149 -33.41 6.48 9.53
CA SER A 149 -33.31 7.80 8.92
C SER A 149 -33.19 7.72 7.40
N PHE A 150 -32.34 6.81 6.89
CA PHE A 150 -32.18 6.59 5.44
C PHE A 150 -33.46 6.04 4.80
N LEU A 151 -34.11 5.06 5.44
CA LEU A 151 -35.36 4.49 4.94
C LEU A 151 -36.51 5.51 4.94
N THR A 152 -36.63 6.32 6.00
CA THR A 152 -37.65 7.37 6.10
C THR A 152 -37.45 8.46 5.03
N ALA A 153 -36.19 8.76 4.69
CA ALA A 153 -35.84 9.70 3.62
C ALA A 153 -35.94 9.10 2.20
N GLY A 154 -36.37 7.83 2.05
CA GLY A 154 -36.58 7.17 0.76
C GLY A 154 -35.34 6.51 0.16
N PHE A 155 -34.21 6.48 0.87
CA PHE A 155 -32.99 5.81 0.44
C PHE A 155 -33.06 4.31 0.72
N THR A 156 -33.75 3.58 -0.17
CA THR A 156 -33.96 2.13 -0.05
C THR A 156 -32.93 1.28 -0.79
N SER A 157 -32.06 1.90 -1.59
CA SER A 157 -30.99 1.23 -2.34
C SER A 157 -29.72 2.07 -2.38
N LEU A 158 -28.58 1.41 -2.59
CA LEU A 158 -27.28 2.07 -2.69
C LEU A 158 -27.18 3.01 -3.90
N GLN A 159 -27.88 2.73 -4.99
CA GLN A 159 -27.95 3.62 -6.14
C GLN A 159 -28.53 4.99 -5.76
N LEU A 160 -29.55 5.02 -4.89
CA LEU A 160 -30.13 6.27 -4.40
C LEU A 160 -29.19 6.98 -3.42
N VAL A 161 -28.49 6.23 -2.58
CA VAL A 161 -27.49 6.80 -1.65
C VAL A 161 -26.33 7.46 -2.41
N THR A 162 -25.87 6.87 -3.52
CA THR A 162 -24.78 7.46 -4.34
C THR A 162 -25.14 8.80 -5.00
N GLN A 163 -26.43 9.17 -5.02
CA GLN A 163 -26.92 10.42 -5.59
C GLN A 163 -27.11 11.52 -4.53
N MET A 164 -26.78 11.25 -3.26
CA MET A 164 -26.87 12.24 -2.20
C MET A 164 -25.84 13.36 -2.37
N THR A 165 -26.28 14.60 -2.27
CA THR A 165 -25.44 15.80 -2.25
C THR A 165 -25.26 16.31 -0.81
N SER A 166 -24.14 16.95 -0.53
CA SER A 166 -23.76 17.40 0.82
C SER A 166 -24.39 18.74 1.23
N GLU A 167 -25.63 19.03 0.82
CA GLU A 167 -26.30 20.28 1.21
C GLU A 167 -26.69 20.32 2.70
#